data_AF-A0A437M3X6-F1
#
_entry.id   AF-A0A437M3X6-F1
#
_cell.length_a   1.000
_cell.length_b   1.000
_cell.length_c   1.000
_cell.angle_alpha   90.00
_cell.angle_beta   90.00
_cell.angle_gamma   90.00
#
_symmetry.space_group_name_H-M   'P 1'
#
loop_
_entity.id
_entity.type
_entity.pdbx_description
1 polymer ?
#
loop_
_entity_poly.entity_id
_entity_poly.type
_entity_poly.pdbx_seq_one_letter_code
_entity_poly.pdbx_strand_id
1 'polypeptide(L)'
;MSFLSKIEVAAVQAPDQAGDAAPRHDALFDTLSVLSDIGRVTGGQAATQPNRSRPHEIAARYRAAGSLTRVTVMRIAGDAERMAAAGLRAVLADRAGTPSTAAAARLLADSIGAAFNRIDALLPQAELS
;
A
#
# COMPACT_ATOMS: atom_id res chain seq x y z
N MET A 1 12.31 -10.43 -18.27
CA MET A 1 10.96 -10.52 -17.66
C MET A 1 10.18 -9.25 -17.96
N SER A 2 8.95 -9.37 -18.49
CA SER A 2 8.10 -8.22 -18.80
C SER A 2 7.47 -7.62 -17.53
N PHE A 3 7.15 -6.32 -17.56
CA PHE A 3 6.48 -5.60 -16.47
C PHE A 3 5.15 -6.26 -16.07
N LEU A 4 4.37 -6.71 -17.06
CA LEU A 4 3.11 -7.41 -16.86
C LEU A 4 3.28 -8.70 -16.03
N SER A 5 4.38 -9.43 -16.22
CA SER A 5 4.68 -10.64 -15.46
C SER A 5 4.91 -10.38 -13.97
N LYS A 6 5.37 -9.18 -13.58
CA LYS A 6 5.53 -8.80 -12.15
C LYS A 6 4.19 -8.48 -11.50
N ILE A 7 3.25 -7.91 -12.26
CA ILE A 7 1.91 -7.54 -11.79
C ILE A 7 1.02 -8.78 -11.64
N GLU A 8 1.08 -9.70 -12.59
CA GLU A 8 0.33 -10.97 -12.52
C GLU A 8 0.75 -11.81 -11.30
N VAL A 9 2.05 -11.87 -10.97
CA VAL A 9 2.53 -12.58 -9.76
C VAL A 9 2.01 -11.93 -8.48
N ALA A 10 1.97 -10.60 -8.41
CA ALA A 10 1.46 -9.88 -7.24
C ALA A 10 -0.07 -10.01 -7.09
N ALA A 11 -0.80 -10.07 -8.20
CA ALA A 11 -2.25 -10.26 -8.20
C ALA A 11 -2.66 -11.67 -7.76
N VAL A 12 -1.82 -12.67 -8.05
CA VAL A 12 -2.00 -14.07 -7.57
C VAL A 12 -1.61 -14.23 -6.09
N GLN A 13 -0.74 -13.34 -5.57
CA GLN A 13 -0.28 -13.36 -4.18
C GLN A 13 -1.14 -12.54 -3.22
N ALA A 14 -2.21 -11.86 -3.68
CA ALA A 14 -3.22 -11.29 -2.79
C ALA A 14 -3.97 -12.45 -2.10
N PRO A 15 -3.75 -12.70 -0.80
CA PRO A 15 -4.21 -13.92 -0.18
C PRO A 15 -5.72 -13.89 0.04
N ASP A 16 -6.40 -14.85 -0.58
CA ASP A 16 -7.68 -15.38 -0.14
C ASP A 16 -7.42 -16.17 1.15
N GLN A 17 -7.48 -15.51 2.31
CA GLN A 17 -7.29 -16.13 3.62
C GLN A 17 -8.40 -15.67 4.58
N ALA A 18 -9.61 -16.15 4.33
CA ALA A 18 -10.60 -16.35 5.38
C ALA A 18 -10.36 -17.75 5.97
N GLY A 19 -9.61 -17.83 7.08
CA GLY A 19 -9.34 -19.12 7.70
C GLY A 19 -8.39 -19.07 8.89
N ASP A 20 -8.99 -19.01 10.07
CA ASP A 20 -8.48 -19.52 11.34
C ASP A 20 -7.38 -18.75 12.10
N ALA A 21 -7.44 -18.85 13.42
CA ALA A 21 -6.86 -17.94 14.40
C ALA A 21 -5.32 -17.81 14.37
N ALA A 22 -4.81 -16.77 13.71
CA ALA A 22 -3.44 -16.27 13.83
C ALA A 22 -3.40 -15.03 14.77
N PRO A 23 -2.32 -14.79 15.53
CA PRO A 23 -2.25 -13.72 16.53
C PRO A 23 -2.56 -12.39 15.87
N ARG A 24 -3.67 -11.71 16.29
CA ARG A 24 -4.26 -10.52 15.64
C ARG A 24 -3.19 -9.68 14.95
N HIS A 25 -2.99 -9.95 13.66
CA HIS A 25 -2.13 -9.14 12.83
C HIS A 25 -2.75 -7.75 12.86
N ASP A 26 -1.92 -6.73 13.11
CA ASP A 26 -2.39 -5.35 13.18
C ASP A 26 -3.01 -5.04 11.81
N ALA A 27 -4.34 -4.92 11.73
CA ALA A 27 -5.04 -4.81 10.44
C ALA A 27 -4.47 -3.69 9.57
N LEU A 28 -3.95 -2.63 10.20
CA LEU A 28 -3.22 -1.58 9.50
C LEU A 28 -1.92 -2.07 8.86
N PHE A 29 -1.13 -2.88 9.56
CA PHE A 29 0.10 -3.47 9.02
C PHE A 29 -0.19 -4.30 7.77
N ASP A 30 -1.23 -5.12 7.80
CA ASP A 30 -1.61 -5.97 6.67
C ASP A 30 -2.02 -5.11 5.46
N THR A 31 -2.91 -4.13 5.66
CA THR A 31 -3.34 -3.20 4.60
C THR A 31 -2.15 -2.45 4.00
N LEU A 32 -1.25 -1.91 4.84
CA LEU A 32 -0.07 -1.19 4.37
C LEU A 32 0.92 -2.11 3.66
N SER A 33 1.06 -3.36 4.08
CA SER A 33 1.94 -4.33 3.42
C SER A 33 1.45 -4.61 2.00
N VAL A 34 0.14 -4.86 1.83
CA VAL A 34 -0.48 -5.03 0.50
C VAL A 34 -0.27 -3.79 -0.38
N LEU A 35 -0.52 -2.60 0.16
CA LEU A 35 -0.30 -1.35 -0.57
C LEU A 35 1.15 -1.16 -0.99
N SER A 36 2.11 -1.47 -0.10
CA SER A 36 3.54 -1.38 -0.40
C SER A 36 3.93 -2.36 -1.53
N ASP A 37 3.38 -3.56 -1.53
CA ASP A 37 3.64 -4.54 -2.58
C ASP A 37 3.07 -4.11 -3.94
N ILE A 38 1.83 -3.61 -3.95
CA ILE A 38 1.22 -3.05 -5.17
C ILE A 38 2.09 -1.91 -5.71
N GLY A 39 2.48 -0.96 -4.86
CA GLY A 39 3.32 0.17 -5.27
C GLY A 39 4.68 -0.27 -5.83
N ARG A 40 5.33 -1.25 -5.20
CA ARG A 40 6.61 -1.83 -5.66
C ARG A 40 6.46 -2.48 -7.04
N VAL A 41 5.36 -3.18 -7.25
CA VAL A 41 5.08 -3.94 -8.46
C VAL A 41 4.70 -3.02 -9.63
N THR A 42 3.97 -1.94 -9.36
CA THR A 42 3.61 -0.95 -10.39
C THR A 42 4.70 0.10 -10.65
N GLY A 43 5.76 0.15 -9.83
CA GLY A 43 7.05 0.74 -10.19
C GLY A 43 7.08 2.27 -10.27
N GLY A 44 6.16 2.98 -9.59
CA GLY A 44 6.19 4.44 -9.51
C GLY A 44 7.27 4.94 -8.54
N GLN A 45 7.82 6.12 -8.84
CA GLN A 45 8.93 6.72 -8.09
C GLN A 45 8.55 7.02 -6.64
N ALA A 46 7.29 7.40 -6.36
CA ALA A 46 6.89 7.62 -4.99
C ALA A 46 6.82 6.31 -4.20
N ALA A 47 6.41 5.18 -4.80
CA ALA A 47 6.36 3.88 -4.14
C ALA A 47 7.74 3.37 -3.70
N THR A 48 8.80 3.78 -4.38
CA THR A 48 10.19 3.34 -4.17
C THR A 48 11.05 4.32 -3.37
N GLN A 49 10.45 5.32 -2.72
CA GLN A 49 11.23 6.32 -1.97
C GLN A 49 12.00 5.67 -0.80
N PRO A 50 13.34 5.84 -0.73
CA PRO A 50 14.18 5.16 0.25
C PRO A 50 13.93 5.61 1.70
N ASN A 51 13.35 6.80 1.92
CA ASN A 51 13.09 7.38 3.24
C ASN A 51 11.63 7.23 3.69
N ARG A 52 10.82 6.44 3.00
CA ARG A 52 9.45 6.17 3.46
C ARG A 52 9.48 5.22 4.64
N SER A 53 8.69 5.54 5.67
CA SER A 53 8.46 4.62 6.77
C SER A 53 7.83 3.30 6.33
N ARG A 54 8.38 2.21 6.85
CA ARG A 54 7.93 0.86 6.50
C ARG A 54 6.59 0.55 7.19
N PRO A 55 5.76 -0.36 6.64
CA PRO A 55 4.49 -0.75 7.25
C PRO A 55 4.58 -1.09 8.75
N HIS A 56 5.64 -1.79 9.19
CA HIS A 56 5.82 -2.13 10.61
C HIS A 56 6.14 -0.92 11.50
N GLU A 57 6.89 0.07 10.99
CA GLU A 57 7.20 1.32 11.71
C GLU A 57 5.94 2.18 11.87
N ILE A 58 5.10 2.22 10.84
CA ILE A 58 3.80 2.89 10.87
C ILE A 58 2.87 2.18 11.86
N ALA A 59 2.77 0.85 11.82
CA ALA A 59 1.95 0.07 12.75
C ALA A 59 2.39 0.25 14.21
N ALA A 60 3.69 0.31 14.47
CA ALA A 60 4.22 0.58 15.81
C ALA A 60 3.76 1.96 16.34
N ARG A 61 3.90 3.02 15.55
CA ARG A 61 3.45 4.38 15.93
C ARG A 61 1.93 4.50 16.01
N TYR A 62 1.21 3.80 15.13
CA TYR A 62 -0.25 3.71 15.17
C TYR A 62 -0.76 3.12 16.49
N ARG A 63 -0.12 2.06 17.01
CA ARG A 63 -0.49 1.48 18.31
C ARG A 63 -0.34 2.45 19.48
N ALA A 64 0.62 3.36 19.41
CA ALA A 64 0.84 4.41 20.40
C ALA A 64 -0.07 5.65 20.19
N ALA A 65 -0.79 5.75 19.07
CA ALA A 65 -1.55 6.94 18.72
C ALA A 65 -2.91 7.04 19.46
N GLY A 66 -3.37 8.27 19.65
CA GLY A 66 -4.70 8.56 20.18
C GLY A 66 -5.83 7.97 19.32
N SER A 67 -7.02 7.79 19.91
CA SER A 67 -8.17 7.15 19.23
C SER A 67 -8.58 7.86 17.92
N LEU A 68 -8.65 9.19 17.93
CA LEU A 68 -9.02 10.00 16.76
C LEU A 68 -8.01 9.85 15.61
N THR A 69 -6.70 9.86 15.95
CA THR A 69 -5.63 9.62 14.98
C THR A 69 -5.74 8.23 14.38
N ARG A 70 -5.98 7.21 15.21
CA ARG A 70 -6.13 5.83 14.74
C ARG A 70 -7.31 5.67 13.77
N VAL A 71 -8.47 6.24 14.08
CA VAL A 71 -9.63 6.25 13.17
C VAL A 71 -9.28 6.92 11.83
N THR A 72 -8.60 8.06 11.88
CA THR A 72 -8.20 8.80 10.68
C THR A 72 -7.21 8.02 9.81
N VAL A 73 -6.21 7.38 10.43
CA VAL A 73 -5.23 6.54 9.76
C VAL A 73 -5.89 5.34 9.10
N MET A 74 -6.77 4.62 9.81
CA MET A 74 -7.51 3.49 9.24
C MET A 74 -8.40 3.90 8.06
N ARG A 75 -9.04 5.07 8.13
CA ARG A 75 -9.82 5.59 7.01
C ARG A 75 -8.96 5.84 5.78
N ILE A 76 -7.80 6.49 5.94
CA ILE A 76 -6.87 6.75 4.83
C ILE A 76 -6.33 5.44 4.24
N ALA A 77 -5.95 4.48 5.09
CA ALA A 77 -5.47 3.18 4.66
C ALA A 77 -6.54 2.42 3.85
N GLY A 78 -7.78 2.38 4.35
CA GLY A 78 -8.89 1.74 3.64
C GLY A 78 -9.31 2.45 2.35
N ASP A 79 -9.24 3.79 2.31
CA ASP A 79 -9.47 4.56 1.08
C ASP A 79 -8.38 4.22 0.04
N ALA A 80 -7.12 4.17 0.46
CA ALA A 80 -6.00 3.82 -0.40
C ALA A 80 -6.08 2.37 -0.90
N GLU A 81 -6.51 1.43 -0.06
CA GLU A 81 -6.71 0.02 -0.43
C GLU A 81 -7.76 -0.14 -1.53
N ARG A 82 -8.92 0.52 -1.38
CA ARG A 82 -9.97 0.51 -2.41
C ARG A 82 -9.49 1.10 -3.73
N MET A 83 -8.78 2.23 -3.68
CA MET A 83 -8.19 2.86 -4.86
C MET A 83 -7.13 1.96 -5.51
N ALA A 84 -6.28 1.33 -4.70
CA ALA A 84 -5.25 0.41 -5.16
C ALA A 84 -5.86 -0.81 -5.86
N ALA A 85 -6.90 -1.41 -5.28
CA ALA A 85 -7.61 -2.54 -5.88
C ALA A 85 -8.26 -2.18 -7.21
N ALA A 86 -8.92 -1.02 -7.30
CA ALA A 86 -9.54 -0.54 -8.54
C ALA A 86 -8.49 -0.21 -9.62
N GLY A 87 -7.43 0.51 -9.25
CA GLY A 87 -6.36 0.87 -10.17
C GLY A 87 -5.58 -0.34 -10.67
N LEU A 88 -5.29 -1.32 -9.79
CA LEU A 88 -4.61 -2.55 -10.18
C LEU A 88 -5.44 -3.37 -11.16
N ARG A 89 -6.76 -3.49 -10.94
CA ARG A 89 -7.68 -4.14 -11.89
C ARG A 89 -7.65 -3.45 -13.26
N ALA A 90 -7.64 -2.12 -13.30
CA ALA A 90 -7.56 -1.37 -14.56
C ALA A 90 -6.23 -1.61 -15.28
N VAL A 91 -5.10 -1.61 -14.54
CA VAL A 91 -3.76 -1.90 -15.08
C VAL A 91 -3.66 -3.32 -15.62
N LEU A 92 -4.26 -4.30 -14.94
CA LEU A 92 -4.27 -5.71 -15.36
C LEU A 92 -5.24 -6.00 -16.52
N ALA A 93 -6.38 -5.30 -16.58
CA ALA A 93 -7.35 -5.44 -17.66
C ALA A 93 -6.78 -4.96 -19.01
N ASP A 94 -5.90 -3.95 -18.98
CA ASP A 94 -5.20 -3.45 -20.16
C ASP A 94 -3.97 -4.32 -20.49
N ARG A 95 -4.24 -5.51 -21.07
CA ARG A 95 -3.22 -6.51 -21.44
C ARG A 95 -2.19 -6.03 -22.48
N ALA A 96 -2.38 -4.86 -23.07
CA ALA A 96 -1.62 -4.43 -24.23
C ALA A 96 -0.27 -3.76 -23.91
N GLY A 97 0.09 -3.61 -22.63
CA GLY A 97 1.41 -3.05 -22.23
C GLY A 97 1.66 -1.67 -22.82
N THR A 98 0.58 -0.90 -23.01
CA THR A 98 0.62 0.38 -23.71
C THR A 98 1.30 1.45 -22.84
N PRO A 99 1.78 2.55 -23.45
CA PRO A 99 2.26 3.69 -22.68
C PRO A 99 1.22 4.22 -21.66
N SER A 100 -0.07 4.10 -21.96
CA SER A 100 -1.17 4.42 -21.03
C SER A 100 -1.24 3.46 -19.84
N THR A 101 -1.04 2.15 -20.03
CA THR A 101 -0.97 1.18 -18.92
C THR A 101 0.18 1.51 -17.97
N ALA A 102 1.35 1.82 -18.54
CA ALA A 102 2.54 2.17 -17.76
C ALA A 102 2.37 3.50 -17.00
N ALA A 103 1.73 4.50 -17.60
CA ALA A 103 1.38 5.75 -16.94
C ALA A 103 0.37 5.53 -15.80
N ALA A 104 -0.67 4.72 -16.02
CA ALA A 104 -1.65 4.39 -15.00
C ALA A 104 -1.02 3.64 -13.81
N ALA A 105 -0.11 2.71 -14.08
CA ALA A 105 0.61 1.98 -13.04
C ALA A 105 1.50 2.90 -12.19
N ARG A 106 2.18 3.88 -12.81
CA ARG A 106 2.96 4.90 -12.11
C ARG A 106 2.07 5.78 -11.25
N LEU A 107 0.96 6.29 -11.80
CA LEU A 107 -0.01 7.09 -11.04
C LEU A 107 -0.58 6.33 -9.84
N LEU A 108 -0.82 5.03 -9.98
CA LEU A 108 -1.24 4.17 -8.88
C LEU A 108 -0.18 4.11 -7.77
N ALA A 109 1.07 3.84 -8.14
CA ALA A 109 2.18 3.83 -7.17
C ALA A 109 2.39 5.19 -6.50
N ASP A 110 2.24 6.29 -7.24
CA ASP A 110 2.37 7.64 -6.70
C ASP A 110 1.23 7.97 -5.71
N SER A 111 0.01 7.52 -6.02
CA SER A 111 -1.17 7.67 -5.13
C SER A 111 -1.01 6.86 -3.85
N ILE A 112 -0.52 5.63 -3.94
CA ILE A 112 -0.16 4.80 -2.78
C ILE A 112 0.90 5.53 -1.96
N GLY A 113 1.93 6.06 -2.62
CA GLY A 113 2.99 6.78 -1.93
C GLY A 113 2.51 8.02 -1.17
N ALA A 114 1.58 8.76 -1.77
CA ALA A 114 0.92 9.89 -1.11
C ALA A 114 0.11 9.46 0.13
N ALA A 115 -0.56 8.31 0.08
CA ALA A 115 -1.29 7.78 1.22
C ALA A 115 -0.35 7.44 2.39
N PHE A 116 0.78 6.80 2.11
CA PHE A 116 1.82 6.54 3.12
C PHE A 116 2.34 7.83 3.74
N ASN A 117 2.70 8.82 2.92
CA ASN A 117 3.20 10.11 3.41
C ASN A 117 2.17 10.82 4.29
N ARG A 118 0.88 10.71 3.94
CA ARG A 118 -0.22 11.28 4.74
C ARG A 118 -0.40 10.57 6.07
N ILE A 119 -0.33 9.23 6.10
CA ILE A 119 -0.40 8.45 7.33
C ILE A 119 0.79 8.78 8.22
N ASP A 120 1.98 8.85 7.64
CA ASP A 120 3.22 9.14 8.35
C ASP A 120 3.21 10.53 9.01
N ALA A 121 2.68 11.53 8.33
CA ALA A 121 2.53 12.89 8.86
C ALA A 121 1.49 13.01 10.01
N LEU A 122 0.54 12.07 10.10
CA LEU A 122 -0.48 12.04 11.16
C LEU A 122 -0.01 11.32 12.42
N LEU A 123 1.00 10.47 12.29
CA LEU A 123 1.51 9.68 13.40
C LEU A 123 2.60 10.46 14.14
N PRO A 124 2.67 10.32 15.48
CA PRO A 124 3.76 10.93 16.24
C PRO A 124 5.09 10.50 15.66
N GLN A 125 5.99 11.46 15.41
CA GLN A 125 7.38 11.13 15.09
C GLN A 125 7.94 10.43 16.32
N ALA A 126 8.41 9.19 16.17
CA ALA A 126 9.12 8.54 17.25
C ALA A 126 10.40 9.34 17.48
N GLU A 127 10.55 9.94 18.67
CA GLU A 127 11.87 10.41 19.08
C GLU A 127 12.74 9.16 19.16
N LEU A 128 13.65 9.02 18.18
CA LEU A 128 14.72 8.04 18.24
C LEU A 128 15.66 8.50 19.36
N SER A 129 15.34 8.13 20.60
CA SER A 129 16.22 8.21 21.77
C SER A 129 17.23 7.08 21.76
#